data_AF-A0A1X0WLX1-F1
#
_entry.id   AF-A0A1X0WLX1-F1
#
_cell.length_a   1.000
_cell.length_b   1.000
_cell.length_c   1.000
_cell.angle_alpha   90.00
_cell.angle_beta   90.00
_cell.angle_gamma   90.00
#
_symmetry.space_group_name_H-M   'P 1'
#
loop_
_entity.id
_entity.type
_entity.pdbx_description
1 polymer ?
#
loop_
_entity_poly.entity_id
_entity_poly.type
_entity_poly.pdbx_seq_one_letter_code
_entity_poly.pdbx_strand_id
1 'polypeptide(L)'
;MFDISKKMDDKLVLNNKEYQLLLSFDRVLWIFDMWGKEYIPVELKPKLALAKLTDDVTFKDMDTRQALAIYADIFEKHIQVTRAIDEVDRYDIEGNVLPKKTKDAQDHDDKPLFNIKYDGEFIFSSFMQAYNIDLIEQQGKLHWQKFNALLSGLPDGTKFVEVMKIRAWKPSKGESSKEKQKMRELQEQYALPNI
;
A
#
# COMPACT_ATOMS: atom_id res chain seq x y z
N MET A 1 1.58 -12.73 8.20
CA MET A 1 1.39 -13.43 6.90
C MET A 1 -0.09 -13.63 6.67
N PHE A 2 -0.58 -13.41 5.44
CA PHE A 2 -2.00 -13.55 5.12
C PHE A 2 -2.40 -15.03 5.08
N ASP A 3 -3.11 -15.50 6.11
CA ASP A 3 -3.50 -16.92 6.28
C ASP A 3 -4.94 -17.16 5.81
N ILE A 4 -5.09 -17.82 4.65
CA ILE A 4 -6.40 -18.11 4.05
C ILE A 4 -7.16 -19.24 4.77
N SER A 5 -6.50 -19.98 5.66
CA SER A 5 -7.15 -21.07 6.42
C SER A 5 -8.00 -20.55 7.58
N LYS A 6 -7.83 -19.29 7.96
CA LYS A 6 -8.53 -18.64 9.07
C LYS A 6 -9.40 -17.50 8.56
N LYS A 7 -10.47 -17.22 9.29
CA LYS A 7 -11.18 -15.95 9.12
C LYS A 7 -10.29 -14.81 9.60
N MET A 8 -10.41 -13.65 8.94
CA MET A 8 -9.78 -12.43 9.40
C MET A 8 -10.41 -12.03 10.73
N ASP A 9 -9.60 -11.98 11.79
CA ASP A 9 -10.05 -11.63 13.13
C ASP A 9 -9.97 -10.11 13.31
N ASP A 10 -10.88 -9.41 12.64
CA ASP A 10 -10.89 -7.95 12.57
C ASP A 10 -11.64 -7.35 13.76
N LYS A 11 -11.12 -7.59 14.96
CA LYS A 11 -11.77 -7.20 16.22
C LYS A 11 -10.85 -6.36 17.09
N LEU A 12 -11.45 -5.34 17.70
CA LEU A 12 -10.84 -4.51 18.72
C LEU A 12 -11.64 -4.65 20.00
N VAL A 13 -11.01 -5.09 21.08
CA VAL A 13 -11.64 -5.20 22.41
C VAL A 13 -11.12 -4.08 23.30
N LEU A 14 -12.01 -3.17 23.72
CA LEU A 14 -11.69 -2.05 24.61
C LEU A 14 -12.72 -1.98 25.73
N ASN A 15 -12.27 -1.99 26.98
CA ASN A 15 -13.11 -1.83 28.17
C ASN A 15 -14.36 -2.76 28.14
N ASN A 16 -14.15 -4.03 27.81
CA ASN A 16 -15.20 -5.06 27.65
C ASN A 16 -16.23 -4.79 26.53
N LYS A 17 -16.01 -3.80 25.66
CA LYS A 17 -16.77 -3.60 24.42
C LYS A 17 -15.95 -4.11 23.24
N GLU A 18 -16.59 -4.92 22.41
CA GLU A 18 -16.02 -5.43 21.16
C GLU A 18 -16.45 -4.52 20.01
N TYR A 19 -15.49 -4.14 19.18
CA TYR A 19 -15.68 -3.36 17.98
C TYR A 19 -15.26 -4.20 16.77
N GLN A 20 -16.14 -4.28 15.77
CA GLN A 20 -15.78 -4.83 14.47
C GLN A 20 -14.97 -3.78 13.69
N LEU A 21 -13.75 -4.14 13.30
CA LEU A 21 -12.92 -3.27 12.47
C LEU A 21 -13.39 -3.31 11.02
N LEU A 22 -13.56 -2.13 10.44
CA LEU A 22 -13.91 -1.88 9.04
C LEU A 22 -12.64 -1.58 8.25
N LEU A 23 -11.97 -2.65 7.84
CA LEU A 23 -10.66 -2.61 7.19
C LEU A 23 -10.76 -2.74 5.66
N SER A 24 -11.77 -2.15 5.03
CA SER A 24 -11.80 -2.07 3.56
C SER A 24 -10.67 -1.17 3.05
N PHE A 25 -10.14 -1.47 1.86
CA PHE A 25 -8.95 -0.79 1.36
C PHE A 25 -9.12 0.73 1.25
N ASP A 26 -10.28 1.20 0.84
CA ASP A 26 -10.62 2.61 0.71
C ASP A 26 -10.60 3.35 2.06
N ARG A 27 -11.05 2.70 3.14
CA ARG A 27 -11.01 3.28 4.50
C ARG A 27 -9.57 3.40 4.99
N VAL A 28 -8.74 2.39 4.74
CA VAL A 28 -7.31 2.43 5.09
C VAL A 28 -6.56 3.49 4.27
N LEU A 29 -6.79 3.56 2.96
CA LEU A 29 -6.20 4.59 2.10
C LEU A 29 -6.62 6.00 2.51
N TRP A 30 -7.89 6.18 2.89
CA TRP A 30 -8.37 7.45 3.43
C TRP A 30 -7.62 7.85 4.70
N ILE A 31 -7.33 6.89 5.59
CA ILE A 31 -6.56 7.16 6.81
C ILE A 31 -5.15 7.61 6.43
N PHE A 32 -4.46 6.92 5.52
CA PHE A 32 -3.12 7.32 5.07
C PHE A 32 -3.10 8.72 4.44
N ASP A 33 -4.09 9.03 3.60
CA ASP A 33 -4.23 10.38 3.02
C ASP A 33 -4.50 11.42 4.12
N MET A 34 -5.33 11.11 5.11
CA MET A 34 -5.62 11.97 6.26
C MET A 34 -4.35 12.27 7.08
N TRP A 35 -3.48 11.29 7.31
CA TRP A 35 -2.23 11.49 8.04
C TRP A 35 -1.29 12.50 7.37
N GLY A 36 -1.27 12.54 6.03
CA GLY A 36 -0.46 13.49 5.26
C GLY A 36 -0.99 14.92 5.22
N LYS A 37 -2.18 15.20 5.77
CA LYS A 37 -2.78 16.54 5.73
C LYS A 37 -2.29 17.39 6.90
N GLU A 38 -1.62 18.49 6.58
CA GLU A 38 -1.08 19.44 7.56
C GLU A 38 -2.16 20.23 8.28
N TYR A 39 -3.28 20.51 7.61
CA TYR A 39 -4.40 21.27 8.19
C TYR A 39 -5.18 20.49 9.26
N ILE A 40 -4.95 19.18 9.40
CA ILE A 40 -5.59 18.34 10.41
C ILE A 40 -4.68 18.30 11.65
N PRO A 41 -5.16 18.77 12.83
CA PRO A 41 -4.39 18.72 14.07
C PRO A 41 -3.92 17.30 14.40
N VAL A 42 -2.66 17.17 14.81
CA VAL A 42 -2.02 15.86 15.08
C VAL A 42 -2.77 15.08 16.16
N GLU A 43 -3.35 15.78 17.13
CA GLU A 43 -4.11 15.20 18.24
C GLU A 43 -5.44 14.60 17.77
N LEU A 44 -6.00 15.08 16.66
CA LEU A 44 -7.24 14.58 16.09
C LEU A 44 -7.03 13.40 15.15
N LYS A 45 -5.85 13.28 14.53
CA LYS A 45 -5.54 12.21 13.58
C LYS A 45 -5.82 10.80 14.11
N PRO A 46 -5.31 10.37 15.29
CA PRO A 46 -5.60 9.03 15.80
C PRO A 46 -7.08 8.83 16.10
N LYS A 47 -7.77 9.86 16.61
CA LYS A 47 -9.21 9.78 16.94
C LYS A 47 -10.07 9.63 15.69
N LEU A 48 -9.77 10.40 14.65
CA LEU A 48 -10.42 10.30 13.34
C LEU A 48 -10.15 8.94 12.68
N ALA A 49 -8.93 8.42 12.79
CA ALA A 49 -8.60 7.10 12.29
C ALA A 49 -9.41 6.01 12.99
N LEU A 50 -9.50 6.02 14.33
CA LEU A 50 -10.30 5.07 15.09
C LEU A 50 -11.79 5.15 14.75
N ALA A 51 -12.35 6.37 14.67
CA ALA A 51 -13.73 6.57 14.25
C ALA A 51 -13.97 6.03 12.83
N LYS A 52 -13.00 6.22 11.91
CA LYS A 52 -13.07 5.65 10.57
C LYS A 52 -12.91 4.13 10.57
N LEU A 53 -12.16 3.52 11.47
CA LEU A 53 -11.99 2.06 11.51
C LEU A 53 -13.12 1.33 12.21
N THR A 54 -13.90 2.00 13.05
CA THR A 54 -14.96 1.37 13.86
C THR A 54 -16.37 1.86 13.53
N ASP A 55 -16.49 2.93 12.74
CA ASP A 55 -17.73 3.69 12.52
C ASP A 55 -18.33 4.29 13.80
N ASP A 56 -17.56 4.33 14.89
CA ASP A 56 -18.02 4.86 16.16
C ASP A 56 -17.47 6.28 16.38
N VAL A 57 -18.37 7.26 16.46
CA VAL A 57 -18.01 8.67 16.62
C VAL A 57 -17.49 9.00 18.02
N THR A 58 -17.70 8.13 19.01
CA THR A 58 -17.30 8.37 20.41
C THR A 58 -15.79 8.41 20.60
N PHE A 59 -15.02 7.85 19.67
CA PHE A 59 -13.55 7.95 19.67
C PHE A 59 -13.03 9.39 19.57
N LYS A 60 -13.86 10.36 19.13
CA LYS A 60 -13.50 11.79 19.11
C LYS A 60 -13.25 12.36 20.51
N ASP A 61 -13.95 11.84 21.51
CA ASP A 61 -13.89 12.31 22.89
C ASP A 61 -12.80 11.61 23.72
N MET A 62 -12.14 10.60 23.13
CA MET A 62 -11.06 9.85 23.77
C MET A 62 -9.81 10.71 24.00
N ASP A 63 -9.04 10.39 25.05
CA ASP A 63 -7.72 10.98 25.27
C ASP A 63 -6.79 10.69 24.08
N THR A 64 -5.99 11.70 23.68
CA THR A 64 -5.13 11.60 22.49
C THR A 64 -4.07 10.51 22.63
N ARG A 65 -3.46 10.34 23.81
CA ARG A 65 -2.41 9.32 24.01
C ARG A 65 -3.02 7.93 23.96
N GLN A 66 -4.19 7.76 24.56
CA GLN A 66 -4.93 6.50 24.48
C GLN A 66 -5.33 6.17 23.04
N ALA A 67 -5.89 7.13 22.30
CA ALA A 67 -6.27 6.94 20.90
C ALA A 67 -5.07 6.58 20.02
N LEU A 68 -3.92 7.22 20.26
CA LEU A 68 -2.69 6.92 19.53
C LEU A 68 -2.19 5.50 19.80
N ALA A 69 -2.20 5.05 21.06
CA ALA A 69 -1.77 3.70 21.43
C ALA A 69 -2.67 2.62 20.80
N ILE A 70 -3.99 2.83 20.83
CA ILE A 70 -4.96 1.91 20.21
C ILE A 70 -4.76 1.88 18.69
N TYR A 71 -4.62 3.05 18.07
CA TYR A 71 -4.39 3.13 16.63
C TYR A 71 -3.08 2.42 16.23
N ALA A 72 -2.01 2.61 17.00
CA ALA A 72 -0.73 1.93 16.76
C ALA A 72 -0.87 0.40 16.84
N ASP A 73 -1.60 -0.11 17.82
CA ASP A 73 -1.87 -1.55 17.96
C ASP A 73 -2.67 -2.11 16.78
N ILE A 74 -3.73 -1.41 16.35
CA ILE A 74 -4.52 -1.80 15.17
C ILE A 74 -3.65 -1.73 13.91
N PHE A 75 -2.82 -0.69 13.80
CA PHE A 75 -1.94 -0.51 12.67
C PHE A 75 -0.97 -1.69 12.56
N GLU A 76 -0.27 -2.04 13.64
CA GLU A 76 0.70 -3.14 13.65
C GLU A 76 0.05 -4.50 13.38
N LYS A 77 -1.11 -4.78 13.99
CA LYS A 77 -1.76 -6.10 13.89
C LYS A 77 -2.53 -6.32 12.59
N HIS A 78 -3.21 -5.29 12.07
CA HIS A 78 -4.18 -5.46 10.97
C HIS A 78 -3.78 -4.72 9.68
N ILE A 79 -3.16 -3.54 9.80
CA ILE A 79 -2.91 -2.66 8.64
C ILE A 79 -1.50 -2.83 8.08
N GLN A 80 -0.50 -3.02 8.93
CA GLN A 80 0.88 -3.20 8.52
C GLN A 80 1.01 -4.53 7.80
N VAL A 81 0.89 -4.46 6.48
CA VAL A 81 1.26 -5.56 5.62
C VAL A 81 2.77 -5.53 5.57
N THR A 82 3.44 -6.38 6.36
CA THR A 82 4.81 -6.80 6.08
C THR A 82 4.83 -7.19 4.62
N ARG A 83 5.46 -6.37 3.78
CA ARG A 83 5.38 -6.53 2.34
C ARG A 83 5.86 -7.93 2.01
N ALA A 84 5.00 -8.75 1.42
CA ALA A 84 5.49 -9.96 0.75
C ALA A 84 6.54 -9.59 -0.31
N ILE A 85 6.52 -8.36 -0.83
CA ILE A 85 7.57 -7.83 -1.73
C ILE A 85 8.95 -7.76 -1.07
N ASP A 86 9.04 -7.71 0.26
CA ASP A 86 10.32 -7.83 0.99
C ASP A 86 10.76 -9.31 1.12
N GLU A 87 9.88 -10.28 0.81
CA GLU A 87 10.12 -11.73 0.91
C GLU A 87 10.06 -12.50 -0.43
N VAL A 88 9.36 -12.00 -1.45
CA VAL A 88 9.17 -12.62 -2.77
C VAL A 88 10.42 -12.35 -3.59
N ASP A 89 11.10 -13.44 -3.96
CA ASP A 89 12.21 -13.42 -4.90
C ASP A 89 11.74 -12.78 -6.20
N ARG A 90 12.31 -11.62 -6.54
CA ARG A 90 12.09 -11.01 -7.85
C ARG A 90 13.06 -11.66 -8.81
N TYR A 91 12.60 -12.07 -9.98
CA TYR A 91 13.45 -12.69 -11.00
C TYR A 91 13.80 -11.67 -12.08
N ASP A 92 15.05 -11.67 -12.54
CA ASP A 92 15.42 -10.94 -13.74
C ASP A 92 14.87 -11.62 -15.01
N ILE A 93 15.07 -10.99 -16.17
CA ILE A 93 14.67 -11.51 -17.48
C ILE A 93 15.36 -12.83 -17.86
N GLU A 94 16.40 -13.23 -17.13
CA GLU A 94 17.14 -14.48 -17.29
C GLU A 94 16.75 -15.53 -16.23
N GLY A 95 15.84 -15.21 -15.31
CA GLY A 95 15.37 -16.10 -14.25
C GLY A 95 16.24 -16.13 -12.99
N ASN A 96 17.17 -15.19 -12.80
CA ASN A 96 17.98 -15.10 -11.58
C ASN A 96 17.27 -14.32 -10.48
N VAL A 97 17.43 -14.78 -9.24
CA VAL A 97 16.88 -14.12 -8.04
C VAL A 97 17.64 -12.80 -7.79
N LEU A 98 16.91 -11.70 -7.82
CA LEU A 98 17.39 -10.38 -7.41
C LEU A 98 17.63 -10.37 -5.89
N PRO A 99 18.73 -9.76 -5.42
CA PRO A 99 19.05 -9.74 -4.00
C PRO A 99 17.95 -9.02 -3.19
N LYS A 100 17.46 -9.70 -2.15
CA LYS A 100 16.48 -9.14 -1.19
C LYS A 100 17.11 -7.94 -0.50
N LYS A 101 16.41 -6.80 -0.49
CA LYS A 101 16.82 -5.66 0.33
C LYS A 101 16.55 -5.99 1.79
N THR A 102 17.61 -6.11 2.58
CA THR A 102 17.53 -6.17 4.04
C THR A 102 17.04 -4.82 4.57
N LYS A 103 16.28 -4.83 5.67
CA LYS A 103 15.74 -3.62 6.32
C LYS A 103 16.83 -2.60 6.72
N ASP A 104 18.08 -3.05 6.84
CA ASP A 104 19.24 -2.24 7.24
C ASP A 104 20.02 -1.64 6.06
N ALA A 105 19.65 -1.95 4.82
CA ALA A 105 20.21 -1.33 3.61
C ALA A 105 19.28 -0.21 3.10
N GLN A 106 18.93 0.75 3.97
CA GLN A 106 18.43 2.05 3.51
C GLN A 106 19.62 2.89 3.07
N ASP A 107 20.15 2.54 1.89
CA ASP A 107 21.01 3.45 1.16
C ASP A 107 20.17 4.63 0.64
N HIS A 108 20.72 5.83 0.71
CA HIS A 108 20.01 7.11 0.84
C HIS A 108 19.25 7.61 -0.41
N ASP A 109 18.89 6.75 -1.37
CA ASP A 109 18.41 7.14 -2.71
C ASP A 109 17.26 6.30 -3.30
N ASP A 110 16.62 5.41 -2.51
CA ASP A 110 15.48 4.62 -3.00
C ASP A 110 14.17 5.40 -2.92
N LYS A 111 13.90 6.20 -3.97
CA LYS A 111 12.55 6.71 -4.21
C LYS A 111 11.55 5.54 -4.26
N PRO A 112 10.37 5.65 -3.63
CA PRO A 112 9.37 4.60 -3.68
C PRO A 112 8.99 4.29 -5.13
N LEU A 113 8.97 3.01 -5.51
CA LEU A 113 8.66 2.58 -6.88
C LEU A 113 7.20 2.85 -7.28
N PHE A 114 6.31 2.99 -6.29
CA PHE A 114 4.91 3.29 -6.53
C PHE A 114 4.32 4.07 -5.35
N ASN A 115 3.21 4.75 -5.63
CA ASN A 115 2.37 5.40 -4.65
C ASN A 115 0.90 5.17 -5.05
N ILE A 116 0.14 4.47 -4.21
CA ILE A 116 -1.25 4.08 -4.52
C ILE A 116 -2.13 5.30 -4.87
N LYS A 117 -1.86 6.47 -4.29
CA LYS A 117 -2.58 7.71 -4.59
C LYS A 117 -2.33 8.21 -6.01
N TYR A 118 -1.08 8.18 -6.46
CA TYR A 118 -0.69 8.70 -7.78
C TYR A 118 -0.82 7.64 -8.89
N ASP A 119 -0.74 6.36 -8.53
CA ASP A 119 -0.84 5.23 -9.46
C ASP A 119 -2.27 4.65 -9.53
N GLY A 120 -3.27 5.36 -9.00
CA GLY A 120 -4.64 4.88 -8.89
C GLY A 120 -5.23 4.38 -10.21
N GLU A 121 -4.98 5.08 -11.32
CA GLU A 121 -5.45 4.67 -12.65
C GLU A 121 -4.78 3.37 -13.16
N PHE A 122 -3.48 3.20 -12.89
CA PHE A 122 -2.74 2.00 -13.27
C PHE A 122 -3.17 0.82 -12.42
N ILE A 123 -3.36 1.02 -11.12
CA ILE A 123 -3.86 0.01 -10.19
C ILE A 123 -5.27 -0.41 -10.59
N PHE A 124 -6.17 0.55 -10.83
CA PHE A 124 -7.55 0.28 -11.25
C PHE A 124 -7.60 -0.55 -12.54
N SER A 125 -6.93 -0.08 -13.60
CA SER A 125 -6.91 -0.79 -14.88
C SER A 125 -6.28 -2.18 -14.76
N SER A 126 -5.26 -2.35 -13.93
CA SER A 126 -4.61 -3.64 -13.69
C SER A 126 -5.50 -4.62 -12.91
N PHE A 127 -6.27 -4.14 -11.93
CA PHE A 127 -7.26 -4.97 -11.21
C PHE A 127 -8.41 -5.42 -12.14
N MET A 128 -8.89 -4.53 -13.00
CA MET A 128 -9.88 -4.87 -14.01
C MET A 128 -9.33 -5.89 -15.01
N GLN A 129 -8.12 -5.70 -15.53
CA GLN A 129 -7.47 -6.61 -16.47
C GLN A 129 -7.21 -7.99 -15.88
N ALA A 130 -6.61 -8.06 -14.68
CA ALA A 130 -6.12 -9.31 -14.11
C ALA A 130 -7.22 -10.12 -13.40
N TYR A 131 -8.17 -9.45 -12.75
CA TYR A 131 -9.12 -10.09 -11.84
C TYR A 131 -10.58 -9.77 -12.17
N ASN A 132 -10.84 -8.87 -13.11
CA ASN A 132 -12.19 -8.33 -13.37
C ASN A 132 -12.83 -7.75 -12.10
N ILE A 133 -12.02 -7.07 -11.28
CA ILE A 133 -12.45 -6.43 -10.03
C ILE A 133 -12.52 -4.92 -10.24
N ASP A 134 -13.73 -4.37 -10.18
CA ASP A 134 -13.94 -2.92 -10.14
C ASP A 134 -13.69 -2.40 -8.72
N LEU A 135 -12.56 -1.71 -8.51
CA LEU A 135 -12.19 -1.18 -7.20
C LEU A 135 -13.15 -0.12 -6.68
N ILE A 136 -13.85 0.61 -7.55
CA ILE A 136 -14.84 1.61 -7.13
C ILE A 136 -16.06 0.91 -6.52
N GLU A 137 -16.54 -0.15 -7.16
CA GLU A 137 -17.65 -0.98 -6.65
C GLU A 137 -17.29 -1.78 -5.39
N GLN A 138 -15.99 -2.00 -5.15
CA GLN A 138 -15.47 -2.69 -3.98
C GLN A 138 -15.18 -1.80 -2.77
N GLN A 139 -15.42 -0.49 -2.85
CA GLN A 139 -15.30 0.40 -1.69
C GLN A 139 -16.23 -0.07 -0.55
N GLY A 140 -15.70 -0.09 0.68
CA GLY A 140 -16.38 -0.63 1.86
C GLY A 140 -16.44 -2.16 1.93
N LYS A 141 -15.99 -2.90 0.90
CA LYS A 141 -16.16 -4.36 0.80
C LYS A 141 -14.83 -5.11 0.75
N LEU A 142 -13.90 -4.69 -0.12
CA LEU A 142 -12.64 -5.40 -0.32
C LEU A 142 -11.67 -5.11 0.84
N HIS A 143 -11.45 -6.13 1.67
CA HIS A 143 -10.55 -6.05 2.82
C HIS A 143 -9.12 -5.68 2.44
N TRP A 144 -8.45 -4.87 3.27
CA TRP A 144 -7.12 -4.32 3.06
C TRP A 144 -6.05 -5.38 2.77
N GLN A 145 -6.03 -6.48 3.54
CA GLN A 145 -5.08 -7.56 3.29
C GLN A 145 -5.34 -8.28 1.96
N LYS A 146 -6.61 -8.44 1.54
CA LYS A 146 -6.96 -9.02 0.23
C LYS A 146 -6.56 -8.09 -0.90
N PHE A 147 -6.81 -6.79 -0.76
CA PHE A 147 -6.36 -5.77 -1.70
C PHE A 147 -4.83 -5.82 -1.87
N ASN A 148 -4.06 -5.88 -0.79
CA ASN A 148 -2.61 -5.97 -0.87
C ASN A 148 -2.12 -7.29 -1.49
N ALA A 149 -2.77 -8.42 -1.16
CA ALA A 149 -2.44 -9.70 -1.79
C ALA A 149 -2.65 -9.65 -3.31
N LEU A 150 -3.80 -9.12 -3.76
CA LEU A 150 -4.10 -8.92 -5.19
C LEU A 150 -3.13 -7.94 -5.85
N LEU A 151 -2.84 -6.81 -5.20
CA LEU A 151 -1.90 -5.81 -5.72
C LEU A 151 -0.49 -6.39 -5.90
N SER A 152 -0.03 -7.19 -4.93
CA SER A 152 1.29 -7.86 -5.01
C SER A 152 1.33 -9.03 -5.99
N GLY A 153 0.17 -9.63 -6.27
CA GLY A 153 0.01 -10.77 -7.16
C GLY A 153 -0.33 -10.38 -8.60
N LEU A 154 -0.29 -9.09 -8.95
CA LEU A 154 -0.60 -8.64 -10.30
C LEU A 154 0.34 -9.30 -11.32
N PRO A 155 -0.19 -9.89 -12.39
CA PRO A 155 0.64 -10.55 -13.39
C PRO A 155 1.46 -9.56 -14.20
N ASP A 156 2.53 -10.08 -14.79
CA ASP A 156 3.30 -9.39 -15.81
C ASP A 156 2.42 -8.98 -17.00
N GLY A 157 2.70 -7.81 -17.58
CA GLY A 157 1.91 -7.22 -18.67
C GLY A 157 0.68 -6.43 -18.21
N THR A 158 0.48 -6.26 -16.91
CA THR A 158 -0.46 -5.27 -16.38
C THR A 158 0.19 -3.88 -16.36
N LYS A 159 -0.62 -2.84 -16.59
CA LYS A 159 -0.12 -1.46 -16.69
C LYS A 159 0.67 -1.03 -15.45
N PHE A 160 0.21 -1.40 -14.26
CA PHE A 160 0.88 -1.08 -13.01
C PHE A 160 2.25 -1.76 -12.90
N VAL A 161 2.35 -3.05 -13.26
CA VAL A 161 3.63 -3.78 -13.24
C VAL A 161 4.60 -3.21 -14.27
N GLU A 162 4.13 -2.84 -15.46
CA GLU A 162 4.95 -2.16 -16.47
C GLU A 162 5.53 -0.84 -15.97
N VAL A 163 4.72 0.01 -15.35
CA VAL A 163 5.16 1.30 -14.78
C VAL A 163 6.20 1.07 -13.67
N MET A 164 5.99 0.09 -12.79
CA MET A 164 6.99 -0.27 -11.78
C MET A 164 8.30 -0.74 -12.40
N LYS A 165 8.25 -1.56 -13.47
CA LYS A 165 9.45 -2.00 -14.20
C LYS A 165 10.19 -0.82 -14.84
N ILE A 166 9.47 0.12 -15.44
CA ILE A 166 10.05 1.36 -16.00
C ILE A 166 10.74 2.17 -14.91
N ARG A 167 10.07 2.44 -13.77
CA ARG A 167 10.65 3.20 -12.66
C ARG A 167 11.86 2.52 -12.03
N ALA A 168 11.85 1.18 -11.95
CA ALA A 168 12.96 0.40 -11.40
C ALA A 168 14.12 0.19 -12.39
N TRP A 169 13.93 0.49 -13.68
CA TRP A 169 14.94 0.25 -14.71
C TRP A 169 16.23 1.03 -14.42
N LYS A 170 17.37 0.34 -14.64
CA LYS A 170 18.70 0.92 -14.58
C LYS A 170 19.43 0.57 -15.87
N PRO A 171 20.23 1.50 -16.43
CA PRO A 171 20.95 1.25 -17.66
C PRO A 171 21.96 0.10 -17.48
N SER A 172 22.01 -0.80 -18.46
CA SER A 172 22.93 -1.93 -18.49
C SER A 172 24.07 -1.73 -19.50
N LYS A 173 25.12 -2.57 -19.39
CA LYS A 173 26.21 -2.61 -20.37
C LYS A 173 25.70 -3.36 -21.60
N GLY A 174 25.75 -2.71 -22.76
CA GLY A 174 25.31 -3.29 -24.05
C GLY A 174 24.07 -2.62 -24.65
N GLU A 175 23.25 -1.94 -23.85
CA GLU A 175 22.11 -1.16 -24.35
C GLU A 175 22.59 0.05 -25.18
N SER A 176 21.91 0.28 -26.31
CA SER A 176 22.20 1.41 -27.19
C SER A 176 21.87 2.75 -26.53
N SER A 177 22.52 3.82 -26.98
CA SER A 177 22.23 5.18 -26.51
C SER A 177 20.74 5.54 -26.70
N LYS A 178 20.15 5.09 -27.81
CA LYS A 178 18.74 5.34 -28.15
C LYS A 178 17.77 4.63 -27.20
N GLU A 179 18.04 3.39 -26.82
CA GLU A 179 17.21 2.65 -25.86
C GLU A 179 17.28 3.27 -24.47
N LYS A 180 18.49 3.67 -24.03
CA LYS A 180 18.68 4.37 -22.76
C LYS A 180 17.92 5.68 -22.72
N GLN A 181 17.96 6.45 -23.82
CA GLN A 181 17.21 7.69 -23.92
C GLN A 181 15.70 7.46 -23.83
N LYS A 182 15.16 6.50 -24.59
CA LYS A 182 13.74 6.14 -24.54
C LYS A 182 13.30 5.73 -23.13
N MET A 183 14.10 4.94 -22.43
CA MET A 183 13.78 4.52 -21.06
C MET A 183 13.79 5.70 -20.08
N ARG A 184 14.71 6.66 -20.24
CA ARG A 184 14.73 7.88 -19.43
C ARG A 184 13.49 8.74 -19.67
N GLU A 185 13.09 8.92 -20.92
CA GLU A 185 11.85 9.66 -21.27
C GLU A 185 10.62 8.99 -20.64
N LEU A 186 10.54 7.66 -20.63
CA LEU A 186 9.47 6.93 -19.95
C LEU A 186 9.54 7.08 -18.42
N GLN A 187 10.74 7.06 -17.82
CA GLN A 187 10.91 7.30 -16.39
C GLN A 187 10.47 8.72 -15.99
N GLU A 188 10.73 9.72 -16.82
CA GLU A 188 10.24 11.09 -16.63
C GLU A 188 8.71 11.15 -16.76
N GLN A 189 8.15 10.52 -17.79
CA GLN A 189 6.70 10.47 -18.01
C GLN A 189 5.95 9.85 -16.83
N TYR A 190 6.47 8.76 -16.28
CA TYR A 190 5.84 8.04 -15.18
C TYR A 190 6.40 8.43 -13.81
N ALA A 191 7.18 9.51 -13.70
CA ALA A 191 7.76 9.93 -12.43
C ALA A 191 6.66 10.24 -11.40
N LEU A 192 6.90 9.84 -10.15
CA LEU A 192 6.06 10.30 -9.06
C LEU A 192 6.37 11.78 -8.75
N PRO A 193 5.37 12.58 -8.33
CA PRO A 193 5.61 13.94 -7.87
C PRO A 193 6.65 13.96 -6.74
N ASN A 194 7.49 15.00 -6.70
CA ASN A 194 8.30 15.27 -5.52
C ASN A 194 7.34 15.68 -4.40
N ILE A 195 7.25 14.85 -3.36
CA ILE A 195 6.44 15.07 -2.15
C ILE A 195 7.28 15.83 -1.14
#